data_AF-A0A7S4MT41-F1
#
_entry.id   AF-A0A7S4MT41-F1
#
_cell.length_a   1.000
_cell.length_b   1.000
_cell.length_c   1.000
_cell.angle_alpha   90.00
_cell.angle_beta   90.00
_cell.angle_gamma   90.00
#
_symmetry.space_group_name_H-M   'P 1'
#
loop_
_entity.id
_entity.type
_entity.pdbx_description
1 polymer ?
#
loop_
_entity_poly.entity_id
_entity_poly.type
_entity_poly.pdbx_seq_one_letter_code
_entity_poly.pdbx_strand_id
1 'polypeptide(L)'
;LSIRLMFRASPLLRLYAQKQRIINRTMSTLTLSGSPVKSLVPPGQCQFNAEFQAVPLIERVFVSEPSSVLRFGLPDSDKPLNLSTCACILAKADLPTDPSTCAEDKK
;
A
#
# COMPACT_ATOMS: atom_id res chain seq x y z
N LEU A 1 2.66 17.92 0.41
CA LEU A 1 3.48 16.69 0.56
C LEU A 1 3.32 15.89 -0.72
N SER A 2 4.33 15.89 -1.60
CA SER A 2 4.25 15.23 -2.91
C SER A 2 5.07 13.96 -2.89
N ILE A 3 4.42 12.80 -3.03
CA ILE A 3 5.09 11.51 -2.90
C ILE A 3 5.13 10.75 -4.21
N ARG A 4 6.34 10.35 -4.58
CA ARG A 4 6.76 9.91 -5.91
C ARG A 4 7.24 8.44 -5.81
N LEU A 5 6.73 7.50 -6.64
CA LEU A 5 7.01 6.05 -6.51
C LEU A 5 7.70 5.16 -7.58
N MET A 6 8.43 4.11 -7.15
CA MET A 6 9.33 3.18 -7.91
C MET A 6 9.41 1.74 -7.32
N PHE A 7 10.11 0.73 -7.85
CA PHE A 7 9.84 -0.69 -7.49
C PHE A 7 10.96 -1.62 -6.96
N ARG A 8 10.79 -2.24 -5.75
CA ARG A 8 11.62 -3.37 -5.22
C ARG A 8 10.92 -4.36 -4.26
N ALA A 9 11.01 -5.66 -4.57
CA ALA A 9 10.34 -6.77 -3.85
C ALA A 9 11.22 -7.38 -2.77
N SER A 10 10.63 -7.69 -1.61
CA SER A 10 11.10 -8.76 -0.71
C SER A 10 10.03 -9.16 0.32
N PRO A 11 10.11 -10.41 0.83
CA PRO A 11 8.95 -11.09 1.39
C PRO A 11 9.04 -11.28 2.92
N LEU A 12 7.88 -11.70 3.45
CA LEU A 12 7.66 -12.46 4.69
C LEU A 12 7.28 -11.67 5.96
N LEU A 13 6.00 -11.87 6.28
CA LEU A 13 5.26 -11.55 7.49
C LEU A 13 5.81 -12.29 8.73
N ARG A 14 5.74 -11.62 9.88
CA ARG A 14 5.49 -12.29 11.16
C ARG A 14 4.33 -11.62 11.91
N LEU A 15 3.23 -12.36 11.92
CA LEU A 15 2.23 -12.55 12.97
C LEU A 15 2.23 -11.54 14.12
N TYR A 16 1.09 -10.87 14.30
CA TYR A 16 0.69 -10.32 15.60
C TYR A 16 -0.73 -10.77 15.95
N ALA A 17 -0.83 -11.41 17.11
CA ALA A 17 -2.07 -11.88 17.71
C ALA A 17 -2.84 -10.70 18.35
N GLN A 18 -4.14 -10.59 18.07
CA GLN A 18 -4.98 -9.56 18.68
C GLN A 18 -6.22 -10.18 19.34
N LYS A 19 -6.18 -10.13 20.67
CA LYS A 19 -7.25 -10.12 21.69
C LYS A 19 -8.69 -10.10 21.15
N GLN A 20 -9.40 -11.21 21.35
CA GLN A 20 -10.78 -11.43 20.95
C GLN A 20 -11.76 -10.65 21.85
N ARG A 21 -12.59 -9.79 21.23
CA ARG A 21 -13.87 -9.37 21.81
C ARG A 21 -14.95 -10.28 21.27
N ILE A 22 -15.69 -10.91 22.18
CA ILE A 22 -16.87 -11.71 21.88
C ILE A 22 -17.92 -10.78 21.26
N ILE A 23 -18.20 -10.96 19.97
CA ILE A 23 -19.36 -10.40 19.29
C ILE A 23 -20.14 -11.60 18.75
N ASN A 24 -21.29 -11.88 19.36
CA ASN A 24 -22.31 -12.80 18.85
C ASN A 24 -22.93 -12.20 17.56
N ARG A 25 -22.19 -12.27 16.45
CA ARG A 25 -22.76 -12.19 15.11
C ARG A 25 -22.84 -13.61 14.60
N THR A 26 -24.04 -14.04 14.21
CA THR A 26 -24.25 -15.21 13.35
C THR A 26 -23.25 -15.14 12.20
N MET A 27 -22.19 -15.95 12.31
CA MET A 27 -21.17 -16.11 11.30
C MET A 27 -21.83 -16.80 10.11
N SER A 28 -22.40 -16.01 9.19
CA SER A 28 -22.51 -16.47 7.81
C SER A 28 -21.07 -16.71 7.38
N THR A 29 -20.66 -17.98 7.36
CA THR A 29 -19.39 -18.39 6.77
C THR A 29 -19.35 -17.80 5.38
N LEU A 30 -18.47 -16.81 5.17
CA LEU A 30 -18.19 -16.26 3.85
C LEU A 30 -17.43 -17.36 3.10
N THR A 31 -18.16 -18.36 2.62
CA THR A 31 -17.65 -19.32 1.67
C THR A 31 -17.44 -18.56 0.38
N LEU A 32 -16.18 -18.45 -0.04
CA LEU A 32 -15.81 -17.91 -1.33
C LEU A 32 -16.35 -18.87 -2.40
N SER A 33 -17.61 -18.71 -2.78
CA SER A 33 -18.28 -19.53 -3.77
C SER A 33 -18.03 -18.92 -5.15
N GLY A 34 -17.22 -19.60 -5.95
CA GLY A 34 -16.92 -19.20 -7.32
C GLY A 34 -15.55 -19.69 -7.76
N SER A 35 -15.40 -19.98 -9.04
CA SER A 35 -14.08 -20.27 -9.62
C SER A 35 -13.18 -19.04 -9.48
N PRO A 36 -11.90 -19.20 -9.13
CA PRO A 36 -10.97 -18.08 -9.00
C PRO A 36 -10.87 -17.32 -10.33
N VAL A 37 -11.20 -16.03 -10.31
CA VAL A 37 -11.07 -15.16 -11.49
C VAL A 37 -9.70 -14.49 -11.46
N LYS A 38 -8.90 -14.74 -12.50
CA LYS A 38 -7.57 -14.14 -12.66
C LYS A 38 -7.68 -12.87 -13.51
N SER A 39 -7.57 -11.70 -12.90
CA SER A 39 -7.52 -10.42 -13.63
C SER A 39 -6.08 -10.14 -14.06
N LEU A 40 -5.66 -10.75 -15.17
CA LEU A 40 -4.33 -10.51 -15.76
C LEU A 40 -4.35 -9.33 -16.71
N VAL A 41 -3.28 -8.54 -16.67
CA VAL A 41 -3.01 -7.50 -17.66
C VAL A 41 -1.60 -7.72 -18.22
N PRO A 42 -1.39 -7.54 -19.54
CA PRO A 42 -0.05 -7.59 -20.13
C PRO A 42 0.92 -6.59 -19.47
N PRO A 43 2.23 -6.88 -19.46
CA PRO A 43 3.23 -5.94 -18.99
C PRO A 43 3.16 -4.62 -19.78
N GLY A 44 3.46 -3.51 -19.12
CA GLY A 44 3.43 -2.18 -19.73
C GLY A 44 2.08 -1.44 -19.67
N GLN A 45 1.06 -2.04 -19.07
CA GLN A 45 -0.29 -1.47 -18.91
C GLN A 45 -0.59 -0.99 -17.48
N CYS A 46 0.46 -0.77 -16.68
CA CYS A 46 0.36 -0.16 -15.36
C CYS A 46 0.06 1.34 -15.51
N GLN A 47 -0.78 1.89 -14.62
CA GLN A 47 -1.07 3.32 -14.66
C GLN A 47 0.13 4.20 -14.30
N PHE A 48 1.03 3.69 -13.44
CA PHE A 48 2.27 4.36 -13.10
C PHE A 48 3.39 3.96 -14.06
N ASN A 49 4.18 4.94 -14.46
CA ASN A 49 5.38 4.77 -15.28
C ASN A 49 6.64 4.75 -14.39
N ALA A 50 7.82 4.70 -15.03
CA ALA A 50 9.10 4.76 -14.31
C ALA A 50 9.37 6.15 -13.69
N GLU A 51 8.58 7.14 -14.08
CA GLU A 51 8.71 8.48 -13.56
C GLU A 51 7.88 8.65 -12.31
N PHE A 52 8.47 9.44 -11.46
CA PHE A 52 7.90 9.78 -10.21
C PHE A 52 6.70 10.74 -10.41
N GLN A 53 5.48 10.28 -10.13
CA GLN A 53 4.23 11.05 -10.31
C GLN A 53 3.58 11.38 -8.97
N ALA A 54 3.04 12.59 -8.84
CA ALA A 54 2.27 13.00 -7.66
C ALA A 54 0.83 12.50 -7.78
N VAL A 55 0.30 11.93 -6.69
CA VAL A 55 -1.09 11.46 -6.59
C VAL A 55 -1.74 11.97 -5.31
N PRO A 56 -3.07 12.19 -5.31
CA PRO A 56 -3.76 12.70 -4.13
C PRO A 56 -3.77 11.66 -3.01
N LEU A 57 -3.40 12.07 -1.80
CA LEU A 57 -3.67 11.29 -0.59
C LEU A 57 -5.14 11.49 -0.23
N ILE A 58 -5.94 10.44 -0.39
CA ILE A 58 -7.38 10.48 -0.12
C ILE A 58 -7.63 10.28 1.38
N GLU A 59 -6.89 9.37 2.02
CA GLU A 59 -7.16 8.99 3.40
C GLU A 59 -5.90 8.53 4.12
N ARG A 60 -5.85 8.80 5.42
CA ARG A 60 -4.85 8.27 6.35
C ARG A 60 -5.55 7.72 7.59
N VAL A 61 -5.41 6.43 7.83
CA VAL A 61 -5.95 5.74 8.99
C VAL A 61 -4.80 5.34 9.90
N PHE A 62 -4.79 5.84 11.14
CA PHE A 62 -3.80 5.45 12.13
C PHE A 62 -4.17 4.11 12.76
N VAL A 63 -3.23 3.15 12.74
CA VAL A 63 -3.42 1.81 13.34
C VAL A 63 -2.71 1.74 14.69
N SER A 64 -1.51 2.29 14.77
CA SER A 64 -0.70 2.40 15.99
C SER A 64 0.33 3.53 15.84
N GLU A 65 1.07 3.87 16.91
CA GLU A 65 2.07 4.96 16.89
C GLU A 65 3.06 4.91 15.71
N PRO A 66 3.60 3.74 15.29
CA PRO A 66 4.46 3.69 14.10
C PRO A 66 3.70 3.33 12.80
N SER A 67 2.42 2.97 12.86
CA SER A 67 1.71 2.36 11.73
C SER A 67 0.48 3.15 11.30
N SER A 68 0.42 3.47 10.01
CA SER A 68 -0.78 4.02 9.38
C SER A 68 -1.03 3.39 8.02
N VAL A 69 -2.30 3.22 7.67
CA VAL A 69 -2.77 2.84 6.34
C VAL A 69 -3.05 4.12 5.56
N LEU A 70 -2.51 4.20 4.34
CA LEU A 70 -2.69 5.35 3.45
C LEU A 70 -3.46 4.91 2.21
N ARG A 71 -4.46 5.70 1.83
CA ARG A 71 -5.22 5.53 0.59
C ARG A 71 -4.85 6.65 -0.37
N PHE A 72 -4.27 6.28 -1.50
CA PHE A 72 -3.93 7.20 -2.58
C PHE A 72 -4.92 7.05 -3.72
N GLY A 73 -5.19 8.16 -4.41
CA GLY A 73 -5.89 8.13 -5.69
C GLY A 73 -4.97 7.62 -6.79
N LEU A 74 -5.58 7.03 -7.81
CA LEU A 74 -4.88 6.66 -9.04
C LEU A 74 -4.92 7.85 -10.03
N PRO A 75 -3.98 7.92 -11.00
CA PRO A 75 -4.03 8.91 -12.07
C PRO A 75 -5.34 8.85 -12.87
N ASP A 76 -5.85 7.64 -13.12
CA ASP A 76 -7.16 7.37 -13.71
C ASP A 76 -8.00 6.56 -12.72
N SER A 77 -9.06 7.19 -12.18
CA SER A 77 -9.93 6.60 -11.16
C SER A 77 -10.80 5.47 -11.70
N ASP A 78 -11.04 5.42 -13.00
CA ASP A 78 -11.93 4.44 -13.64
C ASP A 78 -11.18 3.15 -13.99
N LYS A 79 -9.84 3.17 -13.88
CA LYS A 79 -8.99 2.03 -14.16
C LYS A 79 -8.40 1.42 -12.89
N PRO A 80 -8.16 0.11 -12.87
CA PRO A 80 -7.37 -0.54 -11.83
C PRO A 80 -5.88 -0.18 -11.95
N LEU A 81 -5.13 -0.38 -10.86
CA LEU A 81 -3.69 -0.09 -10.79
C LEU A 81 -2.86 -0.86 -11.83
N ASN A 82 -3.27 -2.09 -12.17
CA ASN A 82 -2.61 -2.96 -13.15
C ASN A 82 -1.12 -3.19 -12.87
N LEU A 83 -0.80 -3.39 -11.60
CA LEU A 83 0.54 -3.72 -11.19
C LEU A 83 0.90 -5.15 -11.58
N SER A 84 2.06 -5.33 -12.23
CA SER A 84 2.55 -6.68 -12.50
C SER A 84 2.87 -7.42 -11.19
N THR A 85 2.80 -8.75 -11.22
CA THR A 85 3.24 -9.56 -10.09
C THR A 85 4.75 -9.35 -9.87
N CYS A 86 5.17 -9.19 -8.61
CA CYS A 86 6.55 -8.89 -8.17
C CYS A 86 7.00 -7.43 -8.27
N ALA A 87 6.05 -6.55 -8.48
CA ALA A 87 6.31 -5.16 -8.69
C ALA A 87 5.93 -4.41 -7.35
N CYS A 88 6.70 -3.43 -6.84
CA CYS A 88 6.48 -2.74 -5.54
C CYS A 88 6.42 -1.21 -5.57
N ILE A 89 5.55 -0.47 -4.91
CA ILE A 89 5.46 1.01 -5.06
C ILE A 89 6.43 1.76 -4.07
N LEU A 90 7.38 2.62 -4.49
CA LEU A 90 8.39 3.35 -3.65
C LEU A 90 7.88 4.72 -3.18
N ALA A 91 7.49 4.99 -1.94
CA ALA A 91 7.09 6.36 -1.59
C ALA A 91 8.30 7.31 -1.43
N LYS A 92 8.37 8.46 -2.13
CA LYS A 92 9.26 9.57 -1.75
C LYS A 92 8.53 10.60 -0.89
N ALA A 93 8.86 10.80 0.38
CA ALA A 93 8.35 11.94 1.15
C ALA A 93 9.41 13.04 1.24
N ASP A 94 9.00 14.30 1.02
CA ASP A 94 9.83 15.43 1.43
C ASP A 94 9.50 15.71 2.91
N LEU A 95 10.45 15.38 3.79
CA LEU A 95 10.34 15.63 5.22
C LEU A 95 10.90 17.03 5.53
N PRO A 96 10.28 17.81 6.44
CA PRO A 96 10.90 19.02 6.94
C PRO A 96 12.20 18.65 7.67
N THR A 97 13.28 19.35 7.34
CA THR A 97 14.59 19.15 7.97
C THR A 97 14.58 19.79 9.37
N ASP A 98 13.91 19.16 10.32
CA ASP A 98 14.10 19.51 11.73
C ASP A 98 15.44 18.89 12.17
N PRO A 99 16.44 19.70 12.59
CA PRO A 99 17.78 19.22 12.92
C PRO A 99 17.83 18.27 14.15
N SER A 100 16.69 18.04 14.80
CA SER A 100 16.59 17.21 16.01
C SER A 100 16.23 15.74 15.76
N THR A 101 15.86 15.34 14.53
CA THR A 101 15.32 13.97 14.30
C THR A 101 15.99 13.17 13.17
N CYS A 102 17.17 13.55 12.69
CA CYS A 102 17.90 12.74 11.71
C CYS A 102 19.31 12.41 12.20
N ALA A 103 19.42 11.34 13.00
CA ALA A 103 20.69 10.63 13.13
C ALA A 103 20.95 9.88 11.82
N GLU A 104 21.81 10.43 10.96
CA GLU A 104 22.39 9.70 9.85
C GLU A 104 23.32 8.61 10.39
N ASP A 105 22.91 7.34 10.28
CA ASP A 105 23.84 6.21 10.40
C ASP A 105 24.59 6.09 9.06
N LYS A 106 25.73 6.78 8.96
CA LYS A 106 26.71 6.61 7.88
C LYS A 106 27.64 5.47 8.27
N LYS A 107 27.58 4.38 7.51
CA LYS A 107 28.64 3.36 7.45
C LYS A 107 29.23 3.31 6.05
#